data_AF-A0A9X4ESM7-F1
#
_entry.id   AF-A0A9X4ESM7-F1
#
_cell.length_a   1.000
_cell.length_b   1.000
_cell.length_c   1.000
_cell.angle_alpha   90.00
_cell.angle_beta   90.00
_cell.angle_gamma   90.00
#
_symmetry.space_group_name_H-M   'P 1'
#
loop_
_entity.id
_entity.type
_entity.pdbx_description
1 polymer ?
#
loop_
_entity_poly.entity_id
_entity_poly.type
_entity_poly.pdbx_seq_one_letter_code
_entity_poly.pdbx_strand_id
1 'polypeptide(L)'
;MKKLFIPMALLALTMTSCVSKKKYVELEQKYNDTRGNLQKTTLEKEQLEAKFAKIEKRVDDYNDKINSLRNVNESLHEENSVKLDMVGNTAVISNSMKEKMRETLKNVDPAELANAKTLKDSMNVAVSYNLKKSINTSELENDEDVNIDIDQTVVMISVSDKMLFNTASYRVKRNANKLIKKLADIINSEPSMDVMIEGHTDARSFNSGVLQDNWDLSVKRATSIVRLLEKKYGVDPSRLIASGRGSAMPLVDNNTASNRAKNRRTRIVILPNLDKFFGLLAKEENIKP
;
A
#
# COMPACT_ATOMS: atom_id res chain seq x y z
N MET A 1 -9.10 3.21 -124.13
CA MET A 1 -8.00 3.63 -123.23
C MET A 1 -8.47 3.51 -121.78
N LYS A 2 -8.25 2.35 -121.16
CA LYS A 2 -8.83 1.91 -119.87
C LYS A 2 -7.88 2.16 -118.66
N LYS A 3 -6.98 3.14 -118.73
CA LYS A 3 -5.89 3.31 -117.73
C LYS A 3 -6.10 4.43 -116.69
N LEU A 4 -7.27 5.09 -116.64
CA LEU A 4 -7.51 6.23 -115.75
C LEU A 4 -8.30 5.90 -114.46
N PHE A 5 -8.82 4.68 -114.30
CA PHE A 5 -9.70 4.33 -113.16
C PHE A 5 -8.95 3.76 -111.94
N ILE A 6 -7.68 3.39 -112.07
CA ILE A 6 -6.87 2.83 -110.98
C ILE A 6 -6.37 3.89 -109.97
N PRO A 7 -5.95 5.13 -110.34
CA PRO A 7 -5.49 6.10 -109.34
C PRO A 7 -6.65 6.69 -108.51
N MET A 8 -7.89 6.63 -108.98
CA MET A 8 -9.06 7.16 -108.28
C MET A 8 -9.57 6.23 -107.17
N ALA A 9 -9.38 4.91 -107.33
CA ALA A 9 -9.68 3.93 -106.29
C ALA A 9 -8.65 3.98 -105.14
N LEU A 10 -7.37 4.27 -105.46
CA LEU A 10 -6.31 4.39 -104.46
C LEU A 10 -6.46 5.65 -103.58
N LEU A 11 -7.00 6.75 -104.13
CA LEU A 11 -7.28 7.99 -103.38
C LEU A 11 -8.49 7.85 -102.44
N ALA A 12 -9.52 7.09 -102.85
CA ALA A 12 -10.70 6.82 -102.03
C ALA A 12 -10.41 5.93 -100.80
N LEU A 13 -9.37 5.08 -100.88
CA LEU A 13 -8.91 4.24 -99.77
C LEU A 13 -8.12 5.01 -98.69
N THR A 14 -7.70 6.25 -98.97
CA THR A 14 -6.98 7.10 -97.99
C THR A 14 -7.90 8.04 -97.18
N MET A 15 -9.18 8.12 -97.54
CA MET A 15 -10.15 9.05 -96.95
C MET A 15 -11.05 8.41 -95.87
N THR A 16 -10.83 7.13 -95.52
CA THR A 16 -11.65 6.40 -94.52
C THR A 16 -11.15 6.52 -93.08
N SER A 17 -10.08 7.29 -92.81
CA SER A 17 -9.52 7.45 -91.45
C SER A 17 -10.08 8.63 -90.65
N CYS A 18 -11.05 9.38 -91.17
CA CYS A 18 -11.62 10.52 -90.45
C CYS A 18 -12.88 10.12 -89.67
N VAL A 19 -12.74 10.01 -88.34
CA VAL A 19 -13.87 9.90 -87.40
C VAL A 19 -14.77 11.14 -87.56
N SER A 20 -16.09 10.95 -87.57
CA SER A 20 -17.02 12.07 -87.71
C SER A 20 -16.86 13.05 -86.54
N LYS A 21 -16.88 14.36 -86.82
CA LYS A 21 -16.71 15.43 -85.80
C LYS A 21 -17.62 15.24 -84.59
N LYS A 22 -18.84 14.72 -84.80
CA LYS A 22 -19.80 14.38 -83.73
C LYS A 22 -19.29 13.27 -82.81
N LYS A 23 -18.74 12.17 -83.35
CA LYS A 23 -18.16 11.08 -82.55
C LYS A 23 -16.89 11.52 -81.83
N TYR A 24 -16.08 12.39 -82.43
CA TYR A 24 -14.89 12.94 -81.79
C TYR A 24 -15.26 13.80 -80.58
N VAL A 25 -16.21 14.72 -80.73
CA VAL A 25 -16.70 15.58 -79.63
C VAL A 25 -17.37 14.76 -78.52
N GLU A 26 -18.14 13.73 -78.87
CA GLU A 26 -18.74 12.82 -77.87
C GLU A 26 -17.67 12.03 -77.10
N LEU A 27 -16.62 11.56 -77.80
CA LEU A 27 -15.51 10.83 -77.17
C LEU A 27 -14.66 11.75 -76.28
N GLU A 28 -14.42 12.99 -76.73
CA GLU A 28 -13.73 14.03 -75.95
C GLU A 28 -14.53 14.40 -74.69
N GLN A 29 -15.86 14.53 -74.80
CA GLN A 29 -16.73 14.77 -73.66
C GLN A 29 -16.72 13.60 -72.67
N LYS A 30 -16.85 12.35 -73.15
CA LYS A 30 -16.73 11.15 -72.31
C LYS A 30 -15.36 11.04 -71.65
N TYR A 31 -14.28 11.39 -72.35
CA TYR A 31 -12.94 11.41 -71.80
C TYR A 31 -12.82 12.44 -70.66
N ASN A 32 -13.33 13.65 -70.87
CA ASN A 32 -13.34 14.71 -69.85
C ASN A 32 -14.20 14.33 -68.64
N ASP A 33 -15.39 13.76 -68.86
CA ASP A 33 -16.28 13.28 -67.79
C ASP A 33 -15.65 12.13 -66.99
N THR A 34 -15.05 11.16 -67.69
CA THR A 34 -14.36 10.02 -67.04
C THR A 34 -13.16 10.50 -66.24
N ARG A 35 -12.39 11.46 -66.78
CA ARG A 35 -11.25 12.07 -66.07
C ARG A 35 -11.70 12.84 -64.83
N GLY A 36 -12.79 13.60 -64.93
CA GLY A 36 -13.38 14.32 -63.79
C GLY A 36 -13.88 13.37 -62.70
N ASN A 37 -14.58 12.31 -63.09
CA ASN A 37 -15.06 11.29 -62.16
C ASN A 37 -13.90 10.51 -61.51
N LEU A 38 -12.84 10.19 -62.27
CA LEU A 38 -11.65 9.53 -61.74
C LEU A 38 -10.97 10.40 -60.67
N GLN A 39 -10.81 11.70 -60.94
CA GLN A 39 -10.23 12.64 -59.96
C GLN A 39 -11.10 12.74 -58.71
N LYS A 40 -12.42 12.86 -58.86
CA LYS A 40 -13.36 12.91 -57.74
C LYS A 40 -13.28 11.64 -56.87
N THR A 41 -13.33 10.46 -57.48
CA THR A 41 -13.22 9.18 -56.78
C THR A 41 -11.86 9.02 -56.10
N THR A 42 -10.78 9.53 -56.71
CA THR A 42 -9.44 9.48 -56.11
C THR A 42 -9.39 10.34 -54.85
N LEU A 43 -9.93 11.56 -54.88
CA LEU A 43 -10.02 12.42 -53.70
C LEU A 43 -10.91 11.82 -52.60
N GLU A 44 -12.06 11.25 -52.96
CA GLU A 44 -12.94 10.57 -52.00
C GLU A 44 -12.24 9.37 -51.36
N LYS A 45 -11.48 8.58 -52.14
CA LYS A 45 -10.67 7.47 -51.65
C LYS A 45 -9.60 7.93 -50.66
N GLU A 46 -8.83 8.96 -51.00
CA GLU A 46 -7.80 9.53 -50.10
C GLU A 46 -8.42 10.04 -48.78
N GLN A 47 -9.57 10.71 -48.86
CA GLN A 47 -10.30 11.15 -47.66
C GLN A 47 -10.80 9.97 -46.82
N LEU A 48 -11.23 8.88 -47.45
CA LEU A 48 -11.69 7.68 -46.76
C LEU A 48 -10.52 6.96 -46.08
N GLU A 49 -9.38 6.82 -46.75
CA GLU A 49 -8.15 6.25 -46.19
C GLU A 49 -7.65 7.08 -45.00
N ALA A 50 -7.68 8.42 -45.10
CA ALA A 50 -7.33 9.30 -43.99
C ALA A 50 -8.28 9.17 -42.78
N LYS A 51 -9.59 8.97 -43.03
CA LYS A 51 -10.57 8.69 -41.96
C LYS A 51 -10.35 7.31 -41.35
N PHE A 52 -10.04 6.31 -42.17
CA PHE A 52 -9.77 4.94 -41.72
C PHE A 52 -8.53 4.90 -40.81
N ALA A 53 -7.43 5.54 -41.21
CA ALA A 53 -6.22 5.65 -40.39
C ALA A 53 -6.48 6.33 -39.03
N LYS A 54 -7.36 7.35 -38.98
CA LYS A 54 -7.77 7.97 -37.71
C LYS A 54 -8.59 7.03 -36.83
N ILE A 55 -9.46 6.22 -37.44
CA ILE A 55 -10.26 5.23 -36.71
C ILE A 55 -9.36 4.13 -36.16
N GLU A 56 -8.44 3.61 -36.97
CA GLU A 56 -7.46 2.58 -36.58
C GLU A 56 -6.62 3.04 -35.40
N LYS A 57 -6.03 4.25 -35.48
CA LYS A 57 -5.30 4.83 -34.35
C LYS A 57 -6.16 4.95 -33.09
N ARG A 58 -7.42 5.36 -33.23
CA ARG A 58 -8.34 5.48 -32.08
C ARG A 58 -8.70 4.11 -31.48
N VAL A 59 -8.76 3.06 -32.29
CA VAL A 59 -8.96 1.69 -31.83
C VAL A 59 -7.74 1.21 -31.05
N ASP A 60 -6.53 1.48 -31.53
CA ASP A 60 -5.29 1.15 -30.82
C ASP A 60 -5.22 1.86 -29.46
N ASP A 61 -5.46 3.18 -29.43
CA ASP A 61 -5.50 3.97 -28.19
C ASP A 61 -6.53 3.41 -27.18
N TYR A 62 -7.70 2.98 -27.66
CA TYR A 62 -8.72 2.38 -26.80
C TYR A 62 -8.33 0.98 -26.32
N ASN A 63 -7.69 0.16 -27.16
CA ASN A 63 -7.22 -1.17 -26.76
C ASN A 63 -6.14 -1.06 -25.66
N ASP A 64 -5.20 -0.13 -25.81
CA ASP A 64 -4.18 0.16 -24.79
C ASP A 64 -4.84 0.62 -23.49
N LYS A 65 -5.85 1.49 -23.57
CA LYS A 65 -6.59 1.93 -22.39
C LYS A 65 -7.35 0.79 -21.72
N ILE A 66 -8.02 -0.07 -22.48
CA ILE A 66 -8.73 -1.25 -21.96
C ILE A 66 -7.77 -2.21 -21.26
N ASN A 67 -6.60 -2.47 -21.85
CA ASN A 67 -5.59 -3.33 -21.24
C ASN A 67 -5.05 -2.72 -19.93
N SER A 68 -4.77 -1.42 -19.91
CA SER A 68 -4.35 -0.75 -18.68
C SER A 68 -5.42 -0.82 -17.58
N LEU A 69 -6.70 -0.62 -17.92
CA LEU A 69 -7.81 -0.68 -16.98
C LEU A 69 -8.08 -2.11 -16.48
N ARG A 70 -7.92 -3.12 -17.33
CA ARG A 70 -8.01 -4.53 -16.94
C ARG A 70 -6.92 -4.88 -15.93
N ASN A 71 -5.67 -4.53 -16.21
CA ASN A 71 -4.56 -4.79 -15.29
C ASN A 71 -4.77 -4.09 -13.93
N VAL A 72 -5.24 -2.84 -13.95
CA VAL A 72 -5.57 -2.12 -12.70
C VAL A 72 -6.73 -2.79 -11.97
N ASN A 73 -7.81 -3.17 -12.65
CA ASN A 73 -8.94 -3.86 -12.01
C ASN A 73 -8.56 -5.24 -11.46
N GLU A 74 -7.73 -6.01 -12.17
CA GLU A 74 -7.20 -7.29 -11.67
C GLU A 74 -6.37 -7.07 -10.40
N SER A 75 -5.46 -6.09 -10.40
CA SER A 75 -4.67 -5.75 -9.20
C SER A 75 -5.55 -5.28 -8.03
N LEU A 76 -6.58 -4.46 -8.30
CA LEU A 76 -7.53 -4.01 -7.29
C LEU A 76 -8.41 -5.15 -6.76
N HIS A 77 -8.80 -6.10 -7.60
CA HIS A 77 -9.54 -7.27 -7.17
C HIS A 77 -8.70 -8.21 -6.31
N GLU A 78 -7.42 -8.39 -6.64
CA GLU A 78 -6.48 -9.16 -5.84
C GLU A 78 -6.26 -8.49 -4.47
N GLU A 79 -6.03 -7.18 -4.45
CA GLU A 79 -5.87 -6.40 -3.21
C GLU A 79 -7.14 -6.40 -2.35
N ASN A 80 -8.33 -6.24 -2.95
CA ASN A 80 -9.61 -6.30 -2.24
C ASN A 80 -9.97 -7.72 -1.78
N SER A 81 -9.50 -8.76 -2.45
CA SER A 81 -9.71 -10.15 -2.00
C SER A 81 -8.98 -10.48 -0.69
N VAL A 82 -8.05 -9.61 -0.27
CA VAL A 82 -7.34 -9.71 1.02
C VAL A 82 -7.95 -8.77 2.07
N LYS A 83 -8.60 -7.69 1.64
CA LYS A 83 -9.17 -6.66 2.52
C LYS A 83 -10.57 -7.02 3.03
N LEU A 84 -10.89 -6.43 4.17
CA LEU A 84 -12.11 -6.67 4.94
C LEU A 84 -13.28 -5.92 4.29
N ASP A 85 -14.24 -6.64 3.71
CA ASP A 85 -15.45 -6.03 3.18
C ASP A 85 -16.43 -5.82 4.35
N MET A 86 -16.77 -4.57 4.67
CA MET A 86 -17.83 -4.28 5.63
C MET A 86 -19.19 -4.37 4.92
N VAL A 87 -19.81 -5.55 4.93
CA VAL A 87 -21.22 -5.69 4.55
C VAL A 87 -22.07 -5.39 5.80
N GLY A 88 -22.38 -4.10 6.00
CA GLY A 88 -23.04 -3.62 7.22
C GLY A 88 -22.08 -3.51 8.42
N ASN A 89 -22.56 -3.77 9.64
CA ASN A 89 -21.76 -3.70 10.88
C ASN A 89 -20.97 -4.99 11.18
N THR A 90 -20.88 -5.90 10.21
CA THR A 90 -20.21 -7.20 10.33
C THR A 90 -18.99 -7.22 9.43
N ALA A 91 -17.81 -7.43 10.01
CA ALA A 91 -16.59 -7.67 9.28
C ALA A 91 -16.71 -8.95 8.43
N VAL A 92 -16.76 -8.83 7.10
CA VAL A 92 -16.69 -9.99 6.20
C VAL A 92 -15.25 -10.10 5.70
N ILE A 93 -14.51 -11.07 6.25
CA ILE A 93 -13.21 -11.46 5.70
C ILE A 93 -13.40 -12.40 4.51
N SER A 94 -12.50 -12.32 3.53
CA SER A 94 -12.52 -13.17 2.34
C SER A 94 -12.37 -14.65 2.66
N ASN A 95 -12.76 -15.52 1.72
CA ASN A 95 -12.64 -16.96 1.91
C ASN A 95 -11.18 -17.42 2.06
N SER A 96 -10.26 -16.83 1.28
CA SER A 96 -8.82 -17.09 1.42
C SER A 96 -8.29 -16.71 2.79
N MET A 97 -8.72 -15.56 3.33
CA MET A 97 -8.36 -15.13 4.68
C MET A 97 -8.93 -16.05 5.76
N LYS A 98 -10.17 -16.54 5.59
CA LYS A 98 -10.76 -17.54 6.51
C LYS A 98 -9.96 -18.83 6.54
N GLU A 99 -9.49 -19.30 5.39
CA GLU A 99 -8.69 -20.51 5.29
C GLU A 99 -7.32 -20.35 5.98
N LYS A 100 -6.60 -19.27 5.66
CA LYS A 100 -5.31 -18.93 6.29
C LYS A 100 -5.43 -18.70 7.80
N MET A 101 -6.50 -18.03 8.23
CA MET A 101 -6.83 -17.85 9.65
C MET A 101 -7.09 -19.21 10.31
N ARG A 102 -7.91 -20.09 9.71
CA ARG A 102 -8.16 -21.44 10.24
C ARG A 102 -6.88 -22.26 10.33
N GLU A 103 -5.97 -22.12 9.37
CA GLU A 103 -4.66 -22.78 9.43
C GLU A 103 -3.82 -22.26 10.61
N THR A 104 -3.79 -20.94 10.81
CA THR A 104 -3.11 -20.33 11.96
C THR A 104 -3.69 -20.84 13.27
N LEU A 105 -5.01 -20.84 13.41
CA LEU A 105 -5.72 -21.26 14.62
C LEU A 105 -5.47 -22.73 14.98
N LYS A 106 -5.13 -23.60 14.02
CA LYS A 106 -4.72 -24.99 14.33
C LYS A 106 -3.44 -25.08 15.16
N ASN A 107 -2.58 -24.07 15.10
CA ASN A 107 -1.30 -24.04 15.81
C ASN A 107 -1.38 -23.27 17.14
N VAL A 108 -2.55 -22.74 17.48
CA VAL A 108 -2.79 -22.02 18.73
C VAL A 108 -3.19 -23.01 19.84
N ASP A 109 -2.83 -22.70 21.08
CA ASP A 109 -3.25 -23.47 22.25
C ASP A 109 -4.80 -23.57 22.33
N PRO A 110 -5.37 -24.78 22.45
CA PRO A 110 -6.81 -24.98 22.66
C PRO A 110 -7.42 -24.15 23.80
N ALA A 111 -6.66 -23.84 24.85
CA ALA A 111 -7.12 -23.02 25.96
C ALA A 111 -7.31 -21.54 25.56
N GLU A 112 -6.45 -20.99 24.69
CA GLU A 112 -6.61 -19.64 24.15
C GLU A 112 -7.81 -19.59 23.20
N LEU A 113 -8.02 -20.64 22.40
CA LEU A 113 -9.15 -20.76 21.46
C LEU A 113 -10.51 -20.90 22.16
N ALA A 114 -10.57 -21.57 23.31
CA ALA A 114 -11.82 -21.78 24.05
C ALA A 114 -12.49 -20.46 24.48
N ASN A 115 -11.71 -19.39 24.62
CA ASN A 115 -12.19 -18.06 24.97
C ASN A 115 -12.67 -17.25 23.75
N ALA A 116 -12.33 -17.68 22.53
CA ALA A 116 -12.71 -16.98 21.30
C ALA A 116 -14.10 -17.40 20.84
N LYS A 117 -15.12 -16.57 21.11
CA LYS A 117 -16.53 -16.87 20.79
C LYS A 117 -17.00 -16.23 19.49
N THR A 118 -16.41 -15.09 19.12
CA THR A 118 -16.77 -14.32 17.92
C THR A 118 -15.68 -14.42 16.86
N LEU A 119 -16.01 -14.07 15.61
CA LEU A 119 -15.04 -13.94 14.54
C LEU A 119 -13.91 -12.96 14.91
N LYS A 120 -14.26 -11.84 15.56
CA LYS A 120 -13.28 -10.85 16.04
C LYS A 120 -12.31 -11.48 17.04
N ASP A 121 -12.81 -12.30 17.96
CA ASP A 121 -11.95 -12.96 18.95
C ASP A 121 -11.00 -13.96 18.27
N SER A 122 -11.50 -14.75 17.32
CA SER A 122 -10.66 -15.68 16.54
C SER A 122 -9.59 -14.94 15.73
N MET A 123 -9.95 -13.80 15.13
CA MET A 123 -8.98 -12.94 14.42
C MET A 123 -7.91 -12.40 15.38
N ASN A 124 -8.31 -11.88 16.53
CA ASN A 124 -7.39 -11.37 17.54
C ASN A 124 -6.41 -12.47 18.00
N VAL A 125 -6.90 -13.68 18.22
CA VAL A 125 -6.07 -14.83 18.61
C VAL A 125 -5.08 -15.20 17.49
N ALA A 126 -5.53 -15.27 16.23
CA ALA A 126 -4.66 -15.57 15.10
C ALA A 126 -3.56 -14.49 14.91
N VAL A 127 -3.93 -13.22 15.03
CA VAL A 127 -2.99 -12.09 14.96
C VAL A 127 -2.00 -12.14 16.12
N SER A 128 -2.47 -12.36 17.35
CA SER A 128 -1.63 -12.48 18.54
C SER A 128 -0.59 -13.60 18.40
N TYR A 129 -1.01 -14.76 17.89
CA TYR A 129 -0.10 -15.88 17.62
C TYR A 129 0.97 -15.52 16.59
N ASN A 130 0.58 -14.91 15.46
CA ASN A 130 1.53 -14.53 14.43
C ASN A 130 2.43 -13.35 14.88
N LEU A 131 1.96 -12.46 15.74
CA LEU A 131 2.77 -11.43 16.40
C LEU A 131 3.82 -12.05 17.32
N LYS A 132 3.42 -12.98 18.19
CA LYS A 132 4.33 -13.75 19.07
C LYS A 132 5.43 -14.43 18.27
N LYS A 133 5.10 -14.97 17.10
CA LYS A 133 6.05 -15.65 16.21
C LYS A 133 7.01 -14.68 15.50
N SER A 134 6.50 -13.54 15.05
CA SER A 134 7.28 -12.57 14.23
C SER A 134 8.19 -11.68 15.08
N ILE A 135 7.75 -11.28 16.27
CA ILE A 135 8.52 -10.40 17.14
C ILE A 135 9.42 -11.27 18.02
N ASN A 136 10.73 -11.27 17.74
CA ASN A 136 11.72 -11.98 18.58
C ASN A 136 11.95 -11.23 19.91
N THR A 137 11.10 -11.50 20.90
CA THR A 137 11.18 -10.92 22.24
C THR A 137 12.06 -11.69 23.22
N SER A 138 12.53 -12.89 22.85
CA SER A 138 13.27 -13.79 23.74
C SER A 138 14.55 -13.15 24.31
N GLU A 139 15.16 -12.22 23.59
CA GLU A 139 16.33 -11.47 24.08
C GLU A 139 16.01 -10.43 25.16
N LEU A 140 14.75 -10.02 25.28
CA LEU A 140 14.25 -9.04 26.25
C LEU A 140 13.66 -9.71 27.50
N GLU A 141 13.15 -10.94 27.38
CA GLU A 141 12.48 -11.68 28.46
C GLU A 141 13.41 -12.08 29.61
N ASN A 142 14.72 -12.12 29.37
CA ASN A 142 15.73 -12.49 30.38
C ASN A 142 16.12 -11.34 31.33
N ASP A 143 15.46 -10.17 31.24
CA ASP A 143 15.76 -9.01 32.07
C ASP A 143 14.66 -8.81 33.13
N GLU A 144 15.00 -8.93 34.41
CA GLU A 144 14.04 -8.82 35.53
C GLU A 144 13.28 -7.48 35.56
N ASP A 145 13.82 -6.45 34.89
CA ASP A 145 13.22 -5.12 34.81
C ASP A 145 12.38 -4.89 33.54
N VAL A 146 12.19 -5.93 32.72
CA VAL A 146 11.39 -5.92 31.49
C VAL A 146 10.27 -6.95 31.60
N ASN A 147 9.04 -6.50 31.40
CA ASN A 147 7.86 -7.37 31.32
C ASN A 147 7.24 -7.21 29.93
N ILE A 148 6.94 -8.33 29.29
CA ILE A 148 6.35 -8.36 27.94
C ILE A 148 4.98 -9.01 28.07
N ASP A 149 3.99 -8.26 27.63
CA ASP A 149 2.60 -8.68 27.60
C ASP A 149 2.06 -8.49 26.18
N ILE A 150 1.26 -9.43 25.72
CA ILE A 150 0.67 -9.38 24.38
C ILE A 150 -0.83 -9.41 24.58
N ASP A 151 -1.42 -8.23 24.52
CA ASP A 151 -2.86 -8.04 24.69
C ASP A 151 -3.49 -7.90 23.31
N GLN A 152 -4.29 -8.88 22.92
CA GLN A 152 -4.97 -8.93 21.63
C GLN A 152 -3.99 -8.77 20.46
N THR A 153 -4.01 -7.62 19.80
CA THR A 153 -3.26 -7.32 18.57
C THR A 153 -2.09 -6.38 18.82
N VAL A 154 -1.74 -6.11 20.08
CA VAL A 154 -0.66 -5.17 20.43
C VAL A 154 0.35 -5.83 21.36
N VAL A 155 1.63 -5.54 21.14
CA VAL A 155 2.70 -6.00 22.04
C VAL A 155 3.07 -4.86 22.97
N MET A 156 2.96 -5.10 24.28
CA MET A 156 3.28 -4.15 25.33
C MET A 156 4.53 -4.59 26.08
N ILE A 157 5.61 -3.84 25.91
CA ILE A 157 6.86 -4.04 26.65
C ILE A 157 6.93 -2.99 27.75
N SER A 158 6.77 -3.40 28.99
CA SER A 158 6.88 -2.54 30.17
C SER A 158 8.28 -2.61 30.75
N VAL A 159 8.97 -1.48 30.79
CA VAL A 159 10.34 -1.36 31.31
C VAL A 159 10.34 -0.50 32.57
N SER A 160 11.02 -0.97 33.62
CA SER A 160 11.15 -0.20 34.85
C SER A 160 11.91 1.12 34.64
N ASP A 161 11.40 2.21 35.21
CA ASP A 161 12.02 3.53 35.11
C ASP A 161 13.44 3.56 35.71
N LYS A 162 13.73 2.76 36.75
CA LYS A 162 15.06 2.71 37.39
C LYS A 162 16.16 2.21 36.45
N MET A 163 15.78 1.41 35.46
CA MET A 163 16.67 0.87 34.43
C MET A 163 16.98 1.93 33.37
N LEU A 164 15.97 2.72 33.01
CA LEU A 164 16.04 3.72 31.94
C LEU A 164 16.56 5.09 32.40
N PHE A 165 16.18 5.53 33.60
CA PHE A 165 16.38 6.90 34.09
C PHE A 165 16.87 6.93 35.54
N ASN A 166 17.52 8.03 35.90
CA ASN A 166 17.77 8.34 37.31
C ASN A 166 16.49 8.90 37.97
N THR A 167 16.43 8.85 39.30
CA THR A 167 15.31 9.41 40.06
C THR A 167 15.02 10.85 39.65
N ALA A 168 13.75 11.18 39.43
CA ALA A 168 13.29 12.52 39.07
C ALA A 168 13.97 13.11 37.81
N SER A 169 14.47 12.25 36.92
CA SER A 169 15.19 12.65 35.71
C SER A 169 14.55 12.06 34.46
N TYR A 170 14.70 12.78 33.36
CA TYR A 170 14.38 12.33 31.99
C TYR A 170 15.66 12.05 31.17
N ARG A 171 16.84 12.16 31.79
CA ARG A 171 18.10 11.77 31.13
C ARG A 171 18.26 10.26 31.17
N VAL A 172 18.30 9.66 29.99
CA VAL A 172 18.47 8.22 29.82
C VAL A 172 19.87 7.79 30.31
N LYS A 173 19.91 6.74 31.13
CA LYS A 173 21.15 6.19 31.69
C LYS A 173 22.00 5.55 30.59
N ARG A 174 23.32 5.59 30.73
CA ARG A 174 24.23 4.95 29.78
C ARG A 174 23.97 3.43 29.66
N ASN A 175 23.66 2.77 30.78
CA ASN A 175 23.40 1.32 30.80
C ASN A 175 22.10 0.93 30.08
N ALA A 176 21.14 1.86 29.99
CA ALA A 176 19.90 1.64 29.24
C ALA A 176 20.12 1.55 27.72
N ASN A 177 21.28 2.01 27.21
CA ASN A 177 21.57 1.95 25.77
C ASN A 177 21.51 0.53 25.21
N LYS A 178 21.94 -0.49 25.97
CA LYS A 178 21.91 -1.88 25.49
C LYS A 178 20.47 -2.33 25.25
N LEU A 179 19.57 -2.03 26.18
CA LEU A 179 18.14 -2.33 26.05
C LEU A 179 17.51 -1.55 24.89
N ILE A 180 17.74 -0.24 24.82
CA ILE A 180 17.18 0.61 23.76
C ILE A 180 17.69 0.17 22.38
N LYS A 181 18.94 -0.31 22.28
CA LYS A 181 19.46 -0.90 21.04
C LYS A 181 18.69 -2.16 20.65
N LYS A 182 18.48 -3.10 21.57
CA LYS A 182 17.69 -4.31 21.29
C LYS A 182 16.27 -3.98 20.83
N LEU A 183 15.64 -2.99 21.50
CA LEU A 183 14.34 -2.50 21.08
C LEU A 183 14.37 -1.92 19.67
N ALA A 184 15.38 -1.09 19.33
CA ALA A 184 15.53 -0.57 17.98
C ALA A 184 15.74 -1.67 16.94
N ASP A 185 16.53 -2.69 17.26
CA ASP A 185 16.78 -3.84 16.38
C ASP A 185 15.47 -4.59 16.06
N ILE A 186 14.60 -4.80 17.07
CA ILE A 186 13.24 -5.38 16.90
C ILE A 186 12.33 -4.47 16.07
N ILE A 187 12.35 -3.16 16.32
CA ILE A 187 11.51 -2.19 15.60
C ILE A 187 11.92 -2.12 14.13
N ASN A 188 13.22 -2.19 13.85
CA ASN A 188 13.75 -2.13 12.49
C ASN A 188 13.57 -3.44 11.72
N SER A 189 13.47 -4.59 12.39
CA SER A 189 13.13 -5.86 11.71
C SER A 189 11.69 -5.90 11.21
N GLU A 190 10.81 -5.07 11.76
CA GLU A 190 9.37 -5.04 11.44
C GLU A 190 8.93 -3.64 10.97
N PRO A 191 9.23 -3.23 9.71
CA PRO A 191 9.01 -1.87 9.24
C PRO A 191 7.53 -1.44 9.15
N SER A 192 6.61 -2.41 9.13
CA SER A 192 5.16 -2.19 9.05
C SER A 192 4.48 -2.11 10.43
N MET A 193 5.24 -1.85 11.48
CA MET A 193 4.72 -1.61 12.83
C MET A 193 5.08 -0.20 13.31
N ASP A 194 4.09 0.46 13.92
CA ASP A 194 4.26 1.71 14.64
C ASP A 194 4.63 1.44 16.09
N VAL A 195 5.32 2.38 16.72
CA VAL A 195 5.82 2.23 18.09
C VAL A 195 5.46 3.45 18.91
N MET A 196 4.67 3.22 19.95
CA MET A 196 4.32 4.24 20.94
C MET A 196 5.11 4.04 22.23
N ILE A 197 5.87 5.05 22.63
CA ILE A 197 6.56 5.12 23.91
C ILE A 197 5.69 5.94 24.87
N GLU A 198 5.13 5.28 25.88
CA GLU A 198 4.25 5.87 26.89
C GLU A 198 4.95 5.93 28.25
N GLY A 199 5.18 7.15 28.75
CA GLY A 199 5.76 7.36 30.08
C GLY A 199 4.71 7.31 31.19
N HIS A 200 5.06 6.69 32.33
CA HIS A 200 4.26 6.69 33.56
C HIS A 200 5.11 7.10 34.77
N THR A 201 4.49 7.80 35.72
CA THR A 201 5.09 8.18 37.00
C THR A 201 4.37 7.53 38.16
N ASP A 202 4.91 7.67 39.37
CA ASP A 202 4.13 7.45 40.59
C ASP A 202 3.31 8.71 40.95
N ALA A 203 2.50 8.61 42.00
CA ALA A 203 1.65 9.72 42.46
C ALA A 203 2.40 10.83 43.21
N ARG A 204 3.72 10.74 43.41
CA ARG A 204 4.45 11.84 44.05
C ARG A 204 4.48 13.02 43.09
N SER A 205 4.12 14.19 43.59
CA SER A 205 4.22 15.42 42.80
C SER A 205 5.67 15.63 42.37
N PHE A 206 5.85 15.97 41.11
CA PHE A 206 7.12 16.36 40.52
C PHE A 206 6.98 17.77 39.98
N ASN A 207 7.95 18.62 40.27
CA ASN A 207 8.08 19.93 39.65
C ASN A 207 9.57 20.25 39.58
N SER A 208 10.08 20.60 38.40
CA SER A 208 11.49 20.92 38.21
C SER A 208 11.70 21.80 36.98
N GLY A 209 12.08 23.05 37.22
CA GLY A 209 12.38 24.02 36.17
C GLY A 209 11.18 24.25 35.26
N VAL A 210 11.31 23.83 34.00
CA VAL A 210 10.27 23.99 32.98
C VAL A 210 9.21 22.89 33.00
N LEU A 211 9.44 21.80 33.73
CA LEU A 211 8.48 20.70 33.85
C LEU A 211 7.57 20.97 35.04
N GLN A 212 6.29 21.18 34.77
CA GLN A 212 5.29 21.65 35.74
C GLN A 212 4.82 20.52 36.66
N ASP A 213 4.66 19.32 36.10
CA ASP A 213 4.04 18.19 36.78
C ASP A 213 4.52 16.81 36.29
N ASN A 214 3.82 15.77 36.71
CA ASN A 214 4.05 14.39 36.28
C ASN A 214 3.69 14.14 34.81
N TRP A 215 2.77 14.89 34.22
CA TRP A 215 2.48 14.79 32.79
C TRP A 215 3.70 15.22 32.00
N ASP A 216 4.25 16.39 32.30
CA ASP A 216 5.44 16.91 31.66
C ASP A 216 6.64 15.96 31.79
N LEU A 217 6.89 15.43 32.99
CA LEU A 217 7.96 14.46 33.20
C LEU A 217 7.76 13.19 32.36
N SER A 218 6.54 12.65 32.34
CA SER A 218 6.23 11.41 31.64
C SER A 218 6.42 11.54 30.12
N VAL A 219 5.91 12.62 29.52
CA VAL A 219 6.09 12.91 28.10
C VAL A 219 7.56 13.22 27.78
N LYS A 220 8.26 13.94 28.67
CA LYS A 220 9.69 14.25 28.47
C LYS A 220 10.56 12.99 28.48
N ARG A 221 10.24 12.01 29.32
CA ARG A 221 10.91 10.69 29.33
C ARG A 221 10.66 9.93 28.04
N ALA A 222 9.41 9.85 27.59
CA ALA A 222 9.07 9.21 26.32
C ALA A 222 9.82 9.84 25.14
N THR A 223 9.79 11.18 25.01
CA THR A 223 10.52 11.87 23.93
C THR A 223 12.03 11.71 24.01
N SER A 224 12.60 11.45 25.20
CA SER A 224 14.04 11.20 25.35
C SER A 224 14.44 9.84 24.80
N ILE A 225 13.58 8.84 24.92
CA ILE A 225 13.78 7.51 24.31
C ILE A 225 13.56 7.58 22.81
N VAL A 226 12.48 8.23 22.35
CA VAL A 226 12.21 8.43 20.91
C VAL A 226 13.39 9.08 20.20
N ARG A 227 13.96 10.16 20.76
CA ARG A 227 15.14 10.81 20.18
C ARG A 227 16.37 9.89 20.12
N LEU A 228 16.52 8.95 21.06
CA LEU A 228 17.62 7.97 20.97
C LEU A 228 17.35 6.93 19.89
N LEU A 229 16.13 6.40 19.80
CA LEU A 229 15.73 5.46 18.75
C LEU A 229 15.95 6.06 17.36
N GLU A 230 15.48 7.28 17.15
CA GLU A 230 15.66 8.05 15.90
C GLU A 230 17.14 8.35 15.65
N LYS A 231 17.78 9.16 16.49
CA LYS A 231 19.08 9.77 16.16
C LYS A 231 20.26 8.82 16.26
N LYS A 232 20.17 7.81 17.11
CA LYS A 232 21.31 6.90 17.39
C LYS A 232 21.13 5.53 16.75
N TYR A 233 19.90 5.04 16.68
CA TYR A 233 19.61 3.69 16.19
C TYR A 233 18.85 3.67 14.86
N GLY A 234 18.59 4.84 14.26
CA GLY A 234 18.09 4.95 12.89
C GLY A 234 16.67 4.46 12.70
N VAL A 235 15.86 4.44 13.76
CA VAL A 235 14.42 4.13 13.63
C VAL A 235 13.73 5.29 12.92
N ASP A 236 12.90 4.97 11.92
CA ASP A 236 12.15 5.97 11.16
C ASP A 236 11.24 6.80 12.10
N PRO A 237 11.41 8.14 12.14
CA PRO A 237 10.62 9.00 13.02
C PRO A 237 9.12 8.99 12.69
N SER A 238 8.70 8.68 11.46
CA SER A 238 7.29 8.60 11.08
C SER A 238 6.52 7.50 11.83
N ARG A 239 7.24 6.50 12.35
CA ARG A 239 6.71 5.35 13.09
C ARG A 239 6.76 5.52 14.61
N LEU A 240 7.35 6.62 15.10
CA LEU A 240 7.61 6.83 16.53
C LEU A 240 6.59 7.80 17.13
N ILE A 241 5.86 7.33 18.14
CA ILE A 241 4.89 8.13 18.89
C ILE A 241 5.41 8.29 20.33
N ALA A 242 5.47 9.52 20.83
CA ALA A 242 5.77 9.79 22.24
C ALA A 242 4.49 10.22 22.97
N SER A 243 4.18 9.54 24.07
CA SER A 243 3.02 9.80 24.90
C SER A 243 3.39 9.75 26.40
N GLY A 244 2.54 10.31 27.24
CA GLY A 244 2.68 10.29 28.69
C GLY A 244 1.32 10.13 29.34
N ARG A 245 1.29 9.51 30.52
CA ARG A 245 0.07 9.35 31.34
C ARG A 245 0.19 9.99 32.72
N GLY A 246 1.33 10.63 33.01
CA GLY A 246 1.68 11.07 34.36
C GLY A 246 1.45 9.96 35.38
N SER A 247 0.71 10.28 36.44
CA SER A 247 0.30 9.34 37.50
C SER A 247 -1.12 8.81 37.35
N ALA A 248 -1.81 9.09 36.23
CA ALA A 248 -3.24 8.84 36.07
C ALA A 248 -3.61 7.36 35.85
N MET A 249 -2.65 6.53 35.46
CA MET A 249 -2.85 5.10 35.19
C MET A 249 -1.89 4.20 36.00
N PRO A 250 -2.04 4.15 37.33
CA PRO A 250 -1.23 3.27 38.17
C PRO A 250 -1.55 1.79 37.91
N LEU A 251 -0.55 0.91 37.98
CA LEU A 251 -0.77 -0.55 37.97
C LEU A 251 -1.16 -1.08 39.35
N VAL A 252 -0.67 -0.40 40.40
CA VAL A 252 -0.83 -0.78 41.80
C VAL A 252 -0.96 0.47 42.65
N ASP A 253 -1.51 0.34 43.86
CA ASP A 253 -1.69 1.49 44.76
C ASP A 253 -0.36 2.16 45.14
N ASN A 254 -0.31 3.49 45.20
CA ASN A 254 0.92 4.27 45.45
C ASN A 254 1.39 4.29 46.92
N ASN A 255 0.88 3.39 47.74
CA ASN A 255 1.06 3.41 49.20
C ASN A 255 2.48 3.02 49.63
N THR A 256 3.12 2.07 48.94
CA THR A 256 4.45 1.57 49.30
C THR A 256 5.54 2.01 48.32
N ALA A 257 6.80 2.04 48.77
CA ALA A 257 7.93 2.36 47.90
C ALA A 257 8.08 1.36 46.74
N SER A 258 7.81 0.08 47.00
CA SER A 258 7.81 -0.99 46.00
C SER A 258 6.71 -0.76 44.95
N ASN A 259 5.47 -0.45 45.37
CA ASN A 259 4.40 -0.20 44.42
C ASN A 259 4.64 1.05 43.58
N ARG A 260 5.15 2.13 44.18
CA ARG A 260 5.56 3.33 43.43
C ARG A 260 6.63 3.00 42.39
N ALA A 261 7.58 2.11 42.70
CA ALA A 261 8.57 1.66 41.73
C ALA A 261 7.97 0.89 40.55
N LYS A 262 6.92 0.09 40.77
CA LYS A 262 6.17 -0.57 39.70
C LYS A 262 5.38 0.42 38.83
N ASN A 263 4.84 1.47 39.43
CA ASN A 263 4.10 2.51 38.68
C ASN A 263 5.00 3.37 37.81
N ARG A 264 6.24 3.65 38.26
CA ARG A 264 7.27 4.31 37.45
C ARG A 264 7.81 3.35 36.39
N ARG A 265 7.23 3.42 35.20
CA ARG A 265 7.56 2.56 34.06
C ARG A 265 7.46 3.33 32.76
N THR A 266 8.20 2.86 31.76
CA THR A 266 7.94 3.23 30.37
C THR A 266 7.31 2.03 29.69
N ARG A 267 6.14 2.22 29.10
CA ARG A 267 5.47 1.22 28.29
C ARG A 267 5.78 1.50 26.83
N ILE A 268 6.25 0.48 26.13
CA ILE A 268 6.52 0.51 24.70
C ILE A 268 5.43 -0.34 24.06
N VAL A 269 4.58 0.28 23.27
CA VAL A 269 3.46 -0.38 22.60
C VAL A 269 3.81 -0.49 21.13
N ILE A 270 3.93 -1.72 20.64
CA ILE A 270 4.13 -2.02 19.23
C ILE A 270 2.76 -2.28 18.63
N LEU A 271 2.40 -1.44 17.66
CA LEU A 271 1.09 -1.40 17.02
C LEU A 271 1.26 -1.87 15.57
N PRO A 272 0.62 -2.98 15.14
CA PRO A 272 0.58 -3.31 13.73
C PRO A 272 -0.23 -2.23 12.99
N ASN A 273 0.32 -1.71 11.89
CA ASN A 273 -0.48 -0.88 10.99
C ASN A 273 -1.54 -1.74 10.26
N LEU A 274 -2.44 -1.10 9.51
CA LEU A 274 -3.56 -1.80 8.87
C LEU A 274 -3.07 -2.90 7.91
N ASP A 275 -2.02 -2.62 7.14
CA ASP A 275 -1.46 -3.59 6.21
C ASP A 275 -0.87 -4.78 6.98
N LYS A 276 -0.01 -4.53 7.98
CA LYS A 276 0.58 -5.57 8.83
C LYS A 276 -0.47 -6.42 9.51
N PHE A 277 -1.55 -5.82 10.00
CA PHE A 277 -2.68 -6.54 10.57
C PHE A 277 -3.25 -7.57 9.57
N PHE A 278 -3.44 -7.18 8.30
CA PHE A 278 -3.89 -8.11 7.27
C PHE A 278 -2.83 -9.16 6.93
N GLY A 279 -1.55 -8.81 6.80
CA GLY A 279 -0.52 -9.84 6.54
C GLY A 279 -0.38 -10.83 7.69
N LEU A 280 -0.54 -10.38 8.93
CA LEU A 280 -0.57 -11.27 10.10
C LEU A 280 -1.75 -12.23 10.05
N LEU A 281 -2.92 -11.82 9.55
CA LEU A 281 -4.03 -12.74 9.33
C LEU A 281 -3.79 -13.67 8.12
N ALA A 282 -3.13 -13.15 7.08
CA ALA A 282 -2.84 -13.87 5.84
C ALA A 282 -1.58 -14.77 5.92
N LYS A 283 -0.89 -14.79 7.07
CA LYS A 283 0.41 -15.46 7.28
C LYS A 283 1.48 -15.01 6.28
N GLU A 284 1.39 -13.77 5.82
CA GLU A 284 2.37 -13.16 4.90
C GLU A 284 3.40 -12.42 5.74
N GLU A 285 4.58 -13.03 5.90
CA GLU A 285 5.67 -12.47 6.70
C GLU A 285 6.29 -11.20 6.05
N ASN A 286 6.05 -10.96 4.76
CA ASN A 286 6.65 -9.87 4.00
C ASN A 286 5.61 -8.96 3.35
N ILE A 287 4.97 -8.10 4.14
CA ILE A 287 4.31 -6.92 3.58
C ILE A 287 5.40 -5.87 3.41
N LYS A 288 5.82 -5.66 2.15
CA LYS A 288 6.64 -4.50 1.83
C LYS A 288 5.79 -3.23 1.98
N PRO A 289 6.36 -2.18 2.59
CA PRO A 289 5.68 -0.88 2.72
C PRO A 289 5.37 -0.27 1.36
#